data_AF-A0A2M7T517-F1
#
_entry.id   AF-A0A2M7T517-F1
#
_cell.length_a   1.000
_cell.length_b   1.000
_cell.length_c   1.000
_cell.angle_alpha   90.00
_cell.angle_beta   90.00
_cell.angle_gamma   90.00
#
_symmetry.space_group_name_H-M   'P 1'
#
loop_
_entity.id
_entity.type
_entity.pdbx_description
1 polymer ?
#
loop_
_entity_poly.entity_id
_entity_poly.type
_entity_poly.pdbx_seq_one_letter_code
_entity_poly.pdbx_strand_id
1 'polypeptide(L)'
;LMSLPLFFLVTGVLTVALNFTTTSPDSFLWGFRIGRYWFGATGVSLALAGNLFLKALGAVSCLYFLSLTTSMLEIFAMLKKLRLPPLFIELMSLVYRFIFVLLETTDRIYISQASRWGYANIKNTYRSLGQLVTNLFTKSHHNSQMLFTTLMSRCYQGELNVLENSYTLSKRNLLMITFVETALLVTGLWSCGYIRFL
;
A
#
# COMPACT_ATOMS: atom_id res chain seq x y z
N LEU A 1 12.61 -0.26 5.98
CA LEU A 1 11.40 -0.44 5.14
C LEU A 1 11.06 -1.90 4.90
N MET A 2 12.00 -2.75 4.45
CA MET A 2 11.72 -4.15 4.09
C MET A 2 11.55 -5.13 5.26
N SER A 3 11.92 -4.75 6.49
CA SER A 3 11.85 -5.66 7.64
C SER A 3 10.41 -6.10 7.97
N LEU A 4 9.44 -5.20 7.85
CA LEU A 4 8.04 -5.46 8.20
C LEU A 4 7.35 -6.39 7.19
N PRO A 5 7.42 -6.15 5.86
CA PRO A 5 6.93 -7.10 4.87
C PRO A 5 7.63 -8.45 4.95
N LEU A 6 8.94 -8.48 5.18
CA LEU A 6 9.72 -9.71 5.23
C LEU A 6 9.35 -10.56 6.45
N PHE A 7 9.13 -9.94 7.61
CA PHE A 7 8.62 -10.65 8.79
C PHE A 7 7.25 -11.28 8.51
N PHE A 8 6.31 -10.50 7.98
CA PHE A 8 4.97 -10.99 7.63
C PHE A 8 5.04 -12.15 6.62
N LEU A 9 5.85 -11.99 5.58
CA LEU A 9 5.99 -12.96 4.51
C LEU A 9 6.65 -14.25 5.03
N VAL A 10 7.67 -14.17 5.88
CA VAL A 10 8.27 -15.35 6.53
C VAL A 10 7.24 -16.07 7.40
N THR A 11 6.48 -15.36 8.24
CA THR A 11 5.45 -16.01 9.09
C THR A 11 4.34 -16.68 8.27
N GLY A 12 3.89 -16.07 7.17
CA GLY A 12 2.88 -16.64 6.29
C GLY A 12 3.39 -17.85 5.51
N VAL A 13 4.60 -17.76 4.94
CA VAL A 13 5.22 -18.86 4.19
C VAL A 13 5.53 -20.05 5.10
N LEU A 14 5.97 -19.80 6.34
CA LEU A 14 6.19 -20.85 7.34
C LEU A 14 4.88 -21.58 7.68
N THR A 15 3.76 -20.87 7.72
CA THR A 15 2.43 -21.46 7.94
C THR A 15 2.00 -22.36 6.77
N VAL A 16 2.32 -21.98 5.53
CA VAL A 16 2.01 -22.78 4.33
C VAL A 16 2.94 -23.98 4.17
N ALA A 17 4.21 -23.83 4.56
CA ALA A 17 5.20 -24.92 4.52
C ALA A 17 4.85 -26.05 5.50
N LEU A 18 4.32 -25.70 6.68
CA LEU A 18 3.91 -26.66 7.71
C LEU A 18 2.50 -27.19 7.43
N ASN A 19 2.37 -28.50 7.26
CA ASN A 19 1.08 -29.12 7.01
C ASN A 19 0.62 -29.94 8.22
N PHE A 20 -0.67 -29.84 8.53
CA PHE A 20 -1.33 -30.60 9.58
C PHE A 20 -2.18 -31.68 8.91
N THR A 21 -1.75 -32.94 8.96
CA THR A 21 -2.56 -34.05 8.43
C THR A 21 -2.71 -35.18 9.44
N THR A 22 -3.88 -35.81 9.43
CA THR A 22 -4.27 -36.93 10.30
C THR A 22 -4.09 -38.28 9.63
N THR A 23 -3.86 -38.31 8.31
CA THR A 23 -3.67 -39.54 7.52
C THR A 23 -2.21 -39.70 7.12
N SER A 24 -1.70 -40.94 7.17
CA SER A 24 -0.32 -41.29 6.82
C SER A 24 -0.02 -40.88 5.38
N PRO A 25 1.01 -40.07 5.13
CA PRO A 25 1.30 -39.59 3.79
C PRO A 25 2.61 -40.20 3.30
N ASP A 26 2.52 -41.06 2.29
CA ASP A 26 3.64 -41.78 1.62
C ASP A 26 4.72 -40.86 0.99
N SER A 27 4.64 -39.54 1.17
CA SER A 27 5.51 -38.54 0.54
C SER A 27 5.98 -37.43 1.50
N PHE A 28 6.19 -37.73 2.78
CA PHE A 28 6.78 -36.76 3.73
C PHE A 28 8.31 -36.85 3.71
N LEU A 29 8.97 -35.72 3.41
CA LEU A 29 10.43 -35.62 3.42
C LEU A 29 10.98 -35.53 4.84
N TRP A 30 10.24 -34.88 5.75
CA TRP A 30 10.57 -34.79 7.16
C TRP A 30 9.28 -34.55 7.96
N GLY A 31 9.09 -35.33 9.02
CA GLY A 31 7.96 -35.17 9.93
C GLY A 31 8.18 -35.85 11.27
N PHE A 32 7.60 -35.26 12.32
CA PHE A 32 7.61 -35.81 13.67
C PHE A 32 6.18 -36.12 14.09
N ARG A 33 5.97 -37.30 14.67
CA ARG A 33 4.66 -37.71 15.17
C ARG A 33 4.48 -37.21 16.60
N ILE A 34 3.46 -36.38 16.82
CA ILE A 34 3.02 -35.99 18.17
C ILE A 34 1.57 -36.46 18.32
N GLY A 35 1.39 -37.63 18.96
CA GLY A 35 0.07 -38.23 19.20
C GLY A 35 -0.63 -38.75 17.92
N ARG A 36 -1.85 -38.24 17.65
CA ARG A 36 -2.70 -38.61 16.49
C ARG A 36 -2.48 -37.71 15.27
N TYR A 37 -1.63 -36.69 15.38
CA TYR A 37 -1.39 -35.71 14.33
C TYR A 37 0.04 -35.85 13.79
N TRP A 38 0.18 -35.78 12.47
CA TRP A 38 1.48 -35.72 11.80
C TRP A 38 1.86 -34.28 11.55
N PHE A 39 3.01 -33.87 12.08
CA PHE A 39 3.64 -32.59 11.76
C PHE A 39 4.77 -32.84 10.77
N GLY A 40 4.72 -32.19 9.61
CA GLY A 40 5.83 -32.29 8.67
C GLY A 40 5.63 -31.46 7.41
N ALA A 41 6.67 -31.46 6.59
CA ALA A 41 6.69 -30.77 5.32
C ALA A 41 6.76 -31.78 4.17
N THR A 42 5.82 -31.67 3.25
CA THR A 42 5.84 -32.38 1.97
C THR A 42 6.66 -31.58 0.97
N GLY A 43 7.35 -32.24 0.03
CA GLY A 43 8.09 -31.54 -1.04
C GLY A 43 7.20 -30.59 -1.85
N VAL A 44 5.94 -30.97 -2.06
CA VAL A 44 4.90 -30.14 -2.72
C VAL A 44 4.63 -28.86 -1.93
N SER A 45 4.45 -28.96 -0.62
CA SER A 45 4.18 -27.80 0.24
C SER A 45 5.37 -26.85 0.33
N LEU A 46 6.59 -27.38 0.33
CA LEU A 46 7.80 -26.57 0.31
C LEU A 46 7.97 -25.84 -1.04
N ALA A 47 7.69 -26.51 -2.16
CA ALA A 47 7.70 -25.88 -3.48
C ALA A 47 6.63 -24.79 -3.60
N LEU A 48 5.42 -25.03 -3.10
CA LEU A 48 4.35 -24.03 -3.06
C LEU A 48 4.73 -22.83 -2.19
N ALA A 49 5.28 -23.07 -1.00
CA ALA A 49 5.76 -22.05 -0.08
C ALA A 49 6.85 -21.18 -0.73
N GLY A 50 7.82 -21.79 -1.42
CA GLY A 50 8.87 -21.09 -2.17
C GLY A 50 8.32 -20.22 -3.31
N ASN A 51 7.37 -20.74 -4.09
CA ASN A 51 6.70 -19.98 -5.15
C ASN A 51 5.92 -18.78 -4.59
N LEU A 52 5.19 -18.98 -3.49
CA LEU A 52 4.45 -17.91 -2.81
C LEU A 52 5.40 -16.83 -2.29
N PHE A 53 6.53 -17.24 -1.69
CA PHE A 53 7.57 -16.35 -1.19
C PHE A 53 8.10 -15.44 -2.29
N LEU A 54 8.53 -16.02 -3.41
CA LEU A 54 9.09 -15.28 -4.55
C LEU A 54 8.05 -14.34 -5.18
N LYS A 55 6.81 -14.80 -5.36
CA LYS A 55 5.73 -13.99 -5.93
C LYS A 55 5.40 -12.77 -5.06
N ALA A 56 5.29 -12.98 -3.75
CA ALA A 56 5.02 -11.91 -2.81
C ALA A 56 6.20 -10.92 -2.73
N LEU A 57 7.45 -11.40 -2.73
CA LEU A 57 8.63 -10.54 -2.72
C LEU A 57 8.73 -9.69 -3.99
N GLY A 58 8.44 -10.28 -5.17
CA GLY A 58 8.36 -9.55 -6.44
C GLY A 58 7.28 -8.46 -6.44
N ALA A 59 6.09 -8.77 -5.95
CA ALA A 59 4.99 -7.80 -5.86
C ALA A 59 5.32 -6.63 -4.93
N VAL A 60 5.88 -6.92 -3.75
CA VAL A 60 6.30 -5.89 -2.77
C VAL A 60 7.43 -5.03 -3.32
N SER A 61 8.40 -5.63 -4.01
CA SER A 61 9.49 -4.89 -4.65
C SER A 61 8.98 -3.92 -5.71
N CYS A 62 8.06 -4.37 -6.57
CA CYS A 62 7.43 -3.52 -7.59
C CYS A 62 6.64 -2.37 -6.96
N LEU A 63 5.85 -2.64 -5.92
CA LEU A 63 5.11 -1.62 -5.18
C LEU A 63 6.04 -0.55 -4.59
N TYR A 64 7.15 -0.96 -3.98
CA TYR A 64 8.12 0.00 -3.44
C TYR A 64 8.85 0.77 -4.52
N PHE A 65 9.23 0.11 -5.62
CA PHE A 65 9.83 0.80 -6.75
C PHE A 65 8.91 1.91 -7.26
N LEU A 66 7.62 1.62 -7.46
CA LEU A 66 6.63 2.62 -7.86
C LEU A 66 6.51 3.74 -6.82
N SER A 67 6.38 3.39 -5.54
CA SER A 67 6.21 4.35 -4.45
C SER A 67 7.41 5.28 -4.23
N LEU A 68 8.64 4.83 -4.51
CA LEU A 68 9.85 5.65 -4.34
C LEU A 68 10.19 6.47 -5.58
N THR A 69 9.80 6.02 -6.77
CA THR A 69 10.17 6.67 -8.03
C THR A 69 9.09 7.59 -8.59
N THR A 70 7.81 7.31 -8.28
CA THR A 70 6.66 8.03 -8.85
C THR A 70 5.97 8.84 -7.77
N SER A 71 5.75 10.13 -8.02
CA SER A 71 4.99 10.97 -7.09
C SER A 71 3.49 10.67 -7.16
N MET A 72 2.76 10.88 -6.06
CA MET A 72 1.31 10.65 -6.03
C MET A 72 0.56 11.49 -7.08
N LEU A 73 1.07 12.69 -7.39
CA LEU A 73 0.50 13.59 -8.39
C LEU A 73 0.64 13.03 -9.81
N GLU A 74 1.74 12.34 -10.12
CA GLU A 74 1.94 11.67 -11.42
C GLU A 74 0.97 10.49 -11.59
N ILE A 75 0.68 9.76 -10.51
CA ILE A 75 -0.33 8.70 -10.50
C ILE A 75 -1.70 9.29 -10.88
N PHE A 76 -2.10 10.42 -10.28
CA PHE A 76 -3.37 11.09 -10.62
C PHE A 76 -3.44 11.54 -12.08
N ALA A 77 -2.35 12.04 -12.64
CA ALA A 77 -2.28 12.41 -14.06
C ALA A 77 -2.44 11.18 -14.99
N MET A 78 -1.86 10.03 -14.61
CA MET A 78 -2.09 8.78 -15.34
C MET A 78 -3.54 8.29 -15.21
N LEU A 79 -4.16 8.44 -14.03
CA LEU A 79 -5.58 8.14 -13.82
C LEU A 79 -6.48 9.00 -14.72
N LYS A 80 -6.11 10.26 -14.97
CA LYS A 80 -6.79 11.14 -15.96
C LYS A 80 -6.78 10.55 -17.37
N LYS A 81 -5.62 10.03 -17.80
CA LYS A 81 -5.48 9.37 -19.11
C LYS A 81 -6.30 8.08 -19.22
N LEU A 82 -6.56 7.41 -18.09
CA LEU A 82 -7.44 6.24 -17.99
C LEU A 82 -8.94 6.61 -18.02
N ARG A 83 -9.30 7.85 -18.38
CA ARG A 83 -10.67 8.37 -18.52
C ARG A 83 -11.49 8.38 -17.23
N LEU A 84 -10.84 8.55 -16.08
CA LEU A 84 -11.57 8.85 -14.84
C LEU A 84 -12.24 10.24 -14.92
N PRO A 85 -13.46 10.41 -14.39
CA PRO A 85 -14.12 11.71 -14.37
C PRO A 85 -13.27 12.77 -13.65
N PRO A 86 -13.21 14.01 -14.16
CA PRO A 86 -12.35 15.07 -13.63
C PRO A 86 -12.61 15.37 -12.15
N LEU A 87 -13.87 15.24 -11.72
CA LEU A 87 -14.30 15.38 -10.33
C LEU A 87 -13.50 14.49 -9.37
N PHE A 88 -13.25 13.22 -9.73
CA PHE A 88 -12.51 12.30 -8.85
C PHE A 88 -11.05 12.71 -8.70
N ILE A 89 -10.44 13.19 -9.78
CA ILE A 89 -9.03 13.62 -9.79
C ILE A 89 -8.86 14.88 -8.95
N GLU A 90 -9.80 15.81 -9.07
CA GLU A 90 -9.88 17.01 -8.25
C GLU A 90 -10.00 16.68 -6.77
N LEU A 91 -10.95 15.81 -6.41
CA LEU A 91 -11.15 15.36 -5.03
C LEU A 91 -9.90 14.67 -4.49
N MET A 92 -9.30 13.75 -5.25
CA MET A 92 -8.07 13.06 -4.88
C MET A 92 -6.90 14.03 -4.64
N SER A 93 -6.74 15.04 -5.50
CA SER A 93 -5.71 16.08 -5.37
C SER A 93 -5.91 16.92 -4.10
N LEU A 94 -7.14 17.37 -3.85
CA LEU A 94 -7.49 18.11 -2.63
C LEU A 94 -7.28 17.27 -1.37
N VAL A 95 -7.72 16.02 -1.37
CA VAL A 95 -7.51 15.09 -0.25
C VAL A 95 -6.01 14.91 0.01
N TYR A 96 -5.19 14.65 -1.02
CA TYR A 96 -3.74 14.51 -0.87
C TYR A 96 -3.10 15.76 -0.25
N ARG A 97 -3.47 16.95 -0.71
CA ARG A 97 -3.00 18.22 -0.11
C ARG A 97 -3.45 18.36 1.34
N PHE A 98 -4.71 18.02 1.64
CA PHE A 98 -5.27 18.14 2.98
C PHE A 98 -4.69 17.14 3.98
N ILE A 99 -4.20 15.97 3.56
CA ILE A 99 -3.50 15.03 4.46
C ILE A 99 -2.36 15.73 5.19
N PHE A 100 -1.49 16.46 4.47
CA PHE A 100 -0.36 17.17 5.10
C PHE A 100 -0.82 18.30 6.01
N VAL A 101 -1.83 19.07 5.60
CA VAL A 101 -2.39 20.16 6.40
C VAL A 101 -3.02 19.64 7.70
N LEU A 102 -3.72 18.50 7.63
CA LEU A 102 -4.32 17.85 8.79
C LEU A 102 -3.25 17.25 9.70
N LEU A 103 -2.21 16.62 9.15
CA LEU A 103 -1.08 16.10 9.94
C LEU A 103 -0.38 17.21 10.72
N GLU A 104 -0.08 18.34 10.08
CA GLU A 104 0.53 19.50 10.76
C GLU A 104 -0.42 20.07 11.83
N THR A 105 -1.71 20.14 11.53
CA THR A 105 -2.71 20.62 12.50
C THR A 105 -2.82 19.68 13.69
N THR A 106 -2.83 18.37 13.47
CA THR A 106 -2.81 17.34 14.50
C THR A 106 -1.57 17.46 15.38
N ASP A 107 -0.39 17.64 14.79
CA ASP A 107 0.86 17.80 15.53
C ASP A 107 0.82 19.03 16.47
N ARG A 108 0.34 20.17 15.96
CA ARG A 108 0.15 21.38 16.77
C ARG A 108 -0.84 21.17 17.92
N ILE A 109 -1.97 20.50 17.68
CA ILE A 109 -2.94 20.19 18.73
C ILE A 109 -2.31 19.24 19.75
N TYR A 110 -1.63 18.19 19.29
CA TYR A 110 -0.96 17.20 20.12
C TYR A 110 0.07 17.85 21.05
N ILE A 111 0.95 18.70 20.52
CA ILE A 111 1.95 19.44 21.31
C ILE A 111 1.28 20.34 22.36
N SER A 112 0.17 21.00 22.01
CA SER A 112 -0.59 21.84 22.95
C SER A 112 -1.24 21.03 24.08
N GLN A 113 -1.69 19.81 23.80
CA GLN A 113 -2.28 18.91 24.79
C GLN A 113 -1.21 18.26 25.66
N ALA A 114 -0.08 17.85 25.07
CA ALA A 114 1.05 17.26 25.78
C ALA A 114 1.66 18.25 26.79
N SER A 115 1.82 19.53 26.42
CA SER A 115 2.30 20.58 27.34
C SER A 115 1.36 20.84 28.53
N ARG A 116 0.08 20.43 28.44
CA ARG A 116 -0.93 20.54 29.50
C ARG A 116 -1.15 19.22 30.25
N TRP A 117 -0.20 18.28 30.19
CA TRP A 117 -0.31 16.95 30.80
C TRP A 117 -1.51 16.12 30.27
N GLY A 118 -1.96 16.39 29.04
CA GLY A 118 -3.11 15.73 28.42
C GLY A 118 -2.94 14.23 28.18
N TYR A 119 -1.70 13.72 28.15
CA TYR A 119 -1.37 12.32 27.86
C TYR A 119 -0.72 11.59 29.04
N ALA A 120 -0.84 12.14 30.25
CA ALA A 120 -0.17 11.62 31.45
C ALA A 120 -0.70 10.25 31.93
N ASN A 121 -2.00 10.03 31.75
CA ASN A 121 -2.72 8.84 32.22
C ASN A 121 -3.63 8.33 31.11
N ILE A 122 -3.91 7.02 31.07
CA ILE A 122 -4.80 6.42 30.05
C ILE A 122 -6.15 7.14 29.97
N LYS A 123 -6.77 7.49 31.11
CA LYS A 123 -8.02 8.27 31.17
C LYS A 123 -7.88 9.66 30.51
N ASN A 124 -6.78 10.35 30.78
CA ASN A 124 -6.52 11.67 30.19
C ASN A 124 -6.21 11.54 28.70
N THR A 125 -5.49 10.49 28.29
CA THR A 125 -5.19 10.18 26.88
C THR A 125 -6.46 10.03 26.06
N TYR A 126 -7.44 9.23 26.51
CA TYR A 126 -8.72 9.09 25.81
C TYR A 126 -9.47 10.42 25.72
N ARG A 127 -9.47 11.21 26.80
CA ARG A 127 -10.11 12.53 26.82
C ARG A 127 -9.44 13.50 25.83
N SER A 128 -8.11 13.56 25.84
CA SER A 128 -7.32 14.44 24.96
C SER A 128 -7.43 14.02 23.50
N LEU A 129 -7.43 12.72 23.21
CA LEU A 129 -7.64 12.19 21.88
C LEU A 129 -9.04 12.53 21.35
N GLY A 130 -10.08 12.37 22.18
CA GLY A 130 -11.44 12.80 21.80
C GLY A 130 -11.51 14.30 21.48
N GLN A 131 -10.88 15.14 22.30
CA GLN A 131 -10.78 16.59 22.03
C GLN A 131 -9.99 16.90 20.77
N LEU A 132 -8.91 16.16 20.49
CA LEU A 132 -8.11 16.33 19.28
C LEU A 132 -8.94 16.03 18.04
N VAL A 133 -9.63 14.89 18.02
CA VAL A 133 -10.49 14.48 16.90
C VAL A 133 -11.61 15.50 16.66
N THR A 134 -12.31 15.92 17.71
CA THR A 134 -13.38 16.93 17.59
C THR A 134 -12.86 18.26 17.06
N ASN A 135 -11.73 18.75 17.58
CA ASN A 135 -11.12 20.00 17.10
C ASN A 135 -10.67 19.90 15.65
N LEU A 136 -10.02 18.80 15.28
CA LEU A 136 -9.56 18.55 13.93
C LEU A 136 -10.73 18.47 12.95
N PHE A 137 -11.80 17.76 13.32
CA PHE A 137 -13.01 17.65 12.52
C PHE A 137 -13.69 19.00 12.29
N THR A 138 -13.95 19.75 13.36
CA THR A 138 -14.57 21.10 13.26
C THR A 138 -13.72 22.02 12.38
N LYS A 139 -12.40 21.99 12.54
CA LYS A 139 -11.48 22.80 11.73
C LYS A 139 -11.46 22.36 10.28
N SER A 140 -11.47 21.05 10.00
CA SER A 140 -11.55 20.52 8.63
C SER A 140 -12.87 20.91 7.95
N HIS A 141 -13.98 20.83 8.67
CA HIS A 141 -15.29 21.23 8.15
C HIS A 141 -15.33 22.72 7.80
N HIS A 142 -14.87 23.57 8.71
CA HIS A 142 -14.76 25.02 8.46
C HIS A 142 -13.81 25.32 7.30
N ASN A 143 -12.66 24.64 7.21
CA ASN A 143 -11.74 24.77 6.09
C ASN A 143 -12.37 24.38 4.75
N SER A 144 -13.21 23.35 4.72
CA SER A 144 -13.95 22.95 3.51
C SER A 144 -14.91 24.04 3.07
N GLN A 145 -15.65 24.64 4.00
CA GLN A 145 -16.56 25.75 3.69
C GLN A 145 -15.80 26.97 3.17
N MET A 146 -14.70 27.34 3.84
CA MET A 146 -13.85 28.44 3.41
C MET A 146 -13.22 28.20 2.03
N LEU A 147 -12.76 26.97 1.77
CA LEU A 147 -12.21 26.59 0.47
C LEU A 147 -13.29 26.70 -0.61
N PHE A 148 -14.50 26.20 -0.36
CA PHE A 148 -15.60 26.34 -1.30
C PHE A 148 -15.94 27.80 -1.61
N THR A 149 -16.07 28.66 -0.59
CA THR A 149 -16.30 30.10 -0.77
C THR A 149 -15.16 30.77 -1.56
N THR A 150 -13.92 30.37 -1.33
CA THR A 150 -12.74 30.87 -2.05
C THR A 150 -12.72 30.41 -3.51
N LEU A 151 -13.19 29.19 -3.79
CA LEU A 151 -13.32 28.70 -5.16
C LEU A 151 -14.44 29.45 -5.90
N MET A 152 -15.58 29.66 -5.25
CA MET A 152 -16.69 30.44 -5.82
C MET A 152 -16.26 31.86 -6.18
N SER A 153 -15.43 32.53 -5.37
CA SER A 153 -14.92 33.88 -5.69
C SER A 153 -13.93 33.91 -6.86
N ARG A 154 -13.34 32.76 -7.22
CA ARG A 154 -12.47 32.58 -8.39
C ARG A 154 -13.22 32.06 -9.62
N CYS A 155 -14.55 32.22 -9.66
CA CYS A 155 -15.41 31.78 -10.74
C CYS A 155 -15.41 30.26 -10.95
N TYR A 156 -15.36 29.47 -9.86
CA TYR A 156 -15.48 28.02 -9.95
C TYR A 156 -16.83 27.60 -10.57
N GLN A 157 -16.78 26.86 -11.67
CA GLN A 157 -17.94 26.42 -12.46
C GLN A 157 -18.24 24.92 -12.30
N GLY A 158 -17.69 24.29 -11.25
CA GLY A 158 -17.82 22.85 -11.00
C GLY A 158 -16.64 22.00 -11.50
N GLU A 159 -15.60 22.64 -12.07
CA GLU A 159 -14.37 21.96 -12.49
C GLU A 159 -13.13 22.80 -12.11
N LEU A 160 -12.16 22.19 -11.42
CA LEU A 160 -10.82 22.75 -11.25
C LEU A 160 -9.95 22.42 -12.47
N ASN A 161 -9.95 23.31 -13.45
CA ASN A 161 -9.02 23.25 -14.59
C ASN A 161 -7.62 23.69 -14.16
N VAL A 162 -6.87 22.76 -13.58
CA VAL A 162 -5.44 22.95 -13.27
C VAL A 162 -4.62 22.75 -14.55
N LEU A 163 -3.77 23.73 -14.86
CA LEU A 163 -2.77 23.63 -15.94
C LEU A 163 -1.87 22.42 -15.66
N GLU A 164 -1.99 21.39 -16.50
CA GLU A 164 -1.25 20.15 -16.35
C GLU A 164 0.21 20.39 -16.77
N ASN A 165 1.16 20.08 -15.88
CA ASN A 165 2.57 20.15 -16.23
C ASN A 165 2.86 19.13 -17.33
N SER A 166 3.36 19.60 -18.46
CA SER A 166 3.69 18.74 -19.59
C SER A 166 4.87 17.83 -19.23
N TYR A 167 4.59 16.56 -18.98
CA TYR A 167 5.64 15.57 -18.75
C TYR A 167 6.28 15.18 -20.08
N THR A 168 7.57 15.46 -20.24
CA THR A 168 8.32 15.05 -21.43
C THR A 168 8.69 13.58 -21.30
N LEU A 169 8.09 12.73 -22.13
CA LEU A 169 8.38 11.30 -22.14
C LEU A 169 9.77 11.07 -22.74
N SER A 170 10.72 10.63 -21.92
CA SER A 170 12.00 10.12 -22.41
C SER A 170 11.79 8.76 -23.07
N LYS A 171 11.85 8.72 -24.41
CA LYS A 171 11.71 7.48 -25.20
C LYS A 171 12.70 6.39 -24.80
N ARG A 172 13.89 6.78 -24.32
CA ARG A 172 14.93 5.85 -23.85
C ARG A 172 14.51 5.12 -22.58
N ASN A 173 13.86 5.80 -21.64
CA ASN A 173 13.37 5.18 -20.40
C ASN A 173 12.19 4.25 -20.69
N LEU A 174 11.29 4.65 -21.59
CA LEU A 174 10.18 3.81 -22.03
C LEU A 174 10.69 2.51 -22.64
N LEU A 175 11.67 2.57 -23.54
CA LEU A 175 12.26 1.39 -24.16
C LEU A 175 12.90 0.46 -23.13
N MET A 176 13.67 1.00 -22.18
CA MET A 176 14.28 0.19 -21.11
C MET A 176 13.23 -0.52 -20.25
N ILE A 177 12.15 0.16 -19.86
CA ILE A 177 11.07 -0.43 -19.06
C ILE A 177 10.38 -1.55 -19.84
N THR A 178 9.97 -1.29 -21.09
CA THR A 178 9.29 -2.29 -21.93
C THR A 178 10.18 -3.52 -22.20
N PHE A 179 11.49 -3.33 -22.34
CA PHE A 179 12.43 -4.44 -22.52
C PHE A 179 12.53 -5.31 -21.27
N VAL A 180 12.65 -4.68 -20.09
CA VAL A 180 12.73 -5.42 -18.82
C VAL A 180 11.44 -6.18 -18.53
N GLU A 181 10.26 -5.56 -18.76
CA GLU A 181 8.96 -6.24 -18.58
C GLU A 181 8.79 -7.42 -19.54
N THR A 182 9.12 -7.25 -20.81
CA THR A 182 9.01 -8.34 -21.79
C THR A 182 9.97 -9.49 -21.49
N ALA A 183 11.20 -9.20 -21.05
CA ALA A 183 12.14 -10.22 -20.61
C ALA A 183 11.62 -11.01 -19.38
N LEU A 184 11.02 -10.32 -18.40
CA LEU A 184 10.40 -10.95 -17.23
C LEU A 184 9.19 -11.82 -17.59
N LEU A 185 8.33 -11.36 -18.52
CA LEU A 185 7.19 -12.15 -18.98
C LEU A 185 7.62 -13.40 -19.75
N VAL A 186 8.65 -13.29 -20.61
CA VAL A 186 9.18 -14.43 -21.37
C VAL A 186 9.77 -15.48 -20.44
N THR A 187 10.58 -15.07 -19.47
CA THR A 187 11.14 -15.99 -18.46
C THR A 187 10.07 -16.61 -17.56
N GLY A 188 9.02 -15.85 -17.21
CA GLY A 188 7.86 -16.36 -16.48
C GLY A 188 7.06 -17.40 -17.28
N LEU A 189 6.80 -17.15 -18.56
CA LEU A 189 6.11 -18.10 -19.45
C LEU A 189 6.93 -19.37 -19.70
N TRP A 190 8.26 -19.23 -19.83
CA TRP A 190 9.17 -20.37 -19.94
C TRP A 190 9.14 -21.26 -18.69
N SER A 191 9.18 -20.64 -17.51
CA SER A 191 9.11 -21.35 -16.22
C SER A 191 7.74 -22.00 -15.99
N CYS A 192 6.65 -21.31 -16.34
CA CYS A 192 5.28 -21.83 -16.22
C CYS A 192 4.98 -22.94 -17.23
N GLY A 193 5.53 -22.86 -18.45
CA GLY A 193 5.47 -23.92 -19.44
C GLY A 193 6.23 -25.18 -19.02
N TYR A 194 7.35 -25.02 -18.32
CA TYR A 194 8.16 -26.13 -17.80
C TYR A 194 7.49 -26.86 -16.62
N ILE A 195 6.82 -26.13 -15.72
CA ILE A 195 6.08 -26.70 -14.58
C ILE A 195 4.80 -27.42 -14.99
N ARG A 196 4.22 -27.12 -16.16
CA ARG A 196 3.02 -27.81 -16.67
C ARG A 196 3.33 -29.13 -17.40
N PHE A 197 4.61 -29.41 -17.69
CA PHE A 197 5.07 -30.59 -18.43
C PHE A 197 5.74 -31.66 -17.54
N LEU A 198 5.94 -31.38 -16.24
CA LEU A 198 6.40 -32.31 -15.19
C LEU A 198 5.21 -32.76 -14.33
#